data_AF-A0A9N8DWF3-F1
#
_entry.id   AF-A0A9N8DWF3-F1
#
_cell.length_a   1.000
_cell.length_b   1.000
_cell.length_c   1.000
_cell.angle_alpha   90.00
_cell.angle_beta   90.00
_cell.angle_gamma   90.00
#
_symmetry.space_group_name_H-M   'P 1'
#
loop_
_entity.id
_entity.type
_entity.pdbx_description
1 polymer ?
#
loop_
_entity_poly.entity_id
_entity_poly.type
_entity_poly.pdbx_seq_one_letter_code
_entity_poly.pdbx_strand_id
1 'polypeptide(L)'
;MMLLLQRPRRIATLWMTLAVLWIGVSIAQEEEEATHETPLLESCRQDGFDPWQLSCETCDLLPTTSKSTSINPQERCLECCQSYKKSSLLTRPYESAVLVHRQEGADSQSEMAQFLNEHWEGLVQEKGSKRLSKLVRSDDSSASSSYGFMWRRPAPQLILWFDEIVPPNLKLKEYKNVSKEVINLDGYKKDDIKDMLSTLLPESKTKK
;
A
#
# COMPACT_ATOMS: atom_id res chain seq x y z
N MET A 1 -11.35 -35.96 -59.65
CA MET A 1 -11.09 -34.92 -60.67
C MET A 1 -12.44 -34.32 -61.03
N MET A 2 -12.58 -32.98 -60.89
CA MET A 2 -13.82 -32.16 -60.99
C MET A 2 -14.91 -32.37 -59.93
N LEU A 3 -15.64 -31.38 -59.42
CA LEU A 3 -15.41 -29.97 -59.02
C LEU A 3 -16.76 -29.52 -58.41
N LEU A 4 -16.68 -28.76 -57.30
CA LEU A 4 -17.61 -27.69 -56.84
C LEU A 4 -19.07 -28.02 -56.43
N LEU A 5 -19.44 -27.57 -55.22
CA LEU A 5 -20.32 -26.40 -54.98
C LEU A 5 -20.56 -26.23 -53.46
N GLN A 6 -19.95 -25.21 -52.86
CA GLN A 6 -20.61 -24.01 -52.30
C GLN A 6 -21.78 -24.24 -51.33
N ARG A 7 -21.61 -23.76 -50.09
CA ARG A 7 -22.60 -22.88 -49.45
C ARG A 7 -21.98 -22.03 -48.32
N PRO A 8 -22.09 -20.69 -48.39
CA PRO A 8 -21.82 -19.81 -47.26
C PRO A 8 -23.12 -19.60 -46.46
N ARG A 9 -23.04 -19.63 -45.12
CA ARG A 9 -24.09 -19.05 -44.26
C ARG A 9 -23.54 -17.81 -43.58
N ARG A 10 -23.80 -16.67 -44.21
CA ARG A 10 -23.84 -15.37 -43.56
C ARG A 10 -25.12 -15.31 -42.73
N ILE A 11 -24.99 -15.06 -41.42
CA ILE A 11 -26.07 -14.51 -40.62
C ILE A 11 -25.65 -13.08 -40.31
N ALA A 12 -26.11 -12.18 -41.17
CA ALA A 12 -26.28 -10.78 -40.85
C ALA A 12 -27.62 -10.64 -40.14
N THR A 13 -27.67 -9.93 -39.02
CA THR A 13 -28.60 -8.82 -38.70
C THR A 13 -28.56 -8.59 -37.19
N LEU A 14 -27.95 -7.50 -36.71
CA LEU A 14 -28.58 -6.18 -36.64
C LEU A 14 -29.63 -6.14 -35.52
N TRP A 15 -29.16 -5.89 -34.29
CA TRP A 15 -29.98 -5.32 -33.23
C TRP A 15 -29.38 -3.96 -32.87
N MET A 16 -29.93 -2.95 -33.55
CA MET A 16 -30.06 -1.57 -33.09
C MET A 16 -30.36 -1.54 -31.58
N THR A 17 -29.55 -0.85 -30.77
CA THR A 17 -29.76 0.54 -30.34
C THR A 17 -31.20 0.87 -29.90
N LEU A 18 -31.31 1.48 -28.72
CA LEU A 18 -32.45 2.18 -28.10
C LEU A 18 -33.18 1.45 -26.94
N ALA A 19 -32.62 1.62 -25.74
CA ALA A 19 -33.35 2.04 -24.54
C ALA A 19 -32.34 2.90 -23.74
N VAL A 20 -32.22 4.20 -23.98
CA VAL A 20 -33.11 5.28 -23.55
C VAL A 20 -33.44 5.18 -22.06
N LEU A 21 -32.73 6.02 -21.31
CA LEU A 21 -33.15 6.71 -20.10
C LEU A 21 -33.86 5.87 -19.03
N TRP A 22 -33.08 5.50 -18.02
CA TRP A 22 -33.55 5.62 -16.64
C TRP A 22 -32.67 6.63 -15.91
N ILE A 23 -33.21 7.84 -15.82
CA ILE A 23 -32.79 8.88 -14.87
C ILE A 23 -33.18 8.35 -13.49
N GLY A 24 -32.18 7.90 -12.74
CA GLY A 24 -32.28 7.60 -11.31
C GLY A 24 -31.25 8.45 -10.58
N VAL A 25 -31.58 9.73 -10.42
CA VAL A 25 -30.88 10.67 -9.54
C VAL A 25 -31.19 10.28 -8.10
N SER A 26 -30.19 9.73 -7.41
CA SER A 26 -30.03 9.75 -5.94
C SER A 26 -28.56 10.10 -5.74
N ILE A 27 -28.14 11.36 -5.68
CA ILE A 27 -28.19 12.28 -4.51
C ILE A 27 -28.06 11.52 -3.19
N ALA A 28 -26.81 11.31 -2.81
CA ALA A 28 -26.17 11.52 -1.51
C ALA A 28 -24.76 10.92 -1.69
N GLN A 29 -23.77 11.62 -2.26
CA GLN A 29 -23.09 12.80 -1.71
C GLN A 29 -22.79 12.68 -0.21
N GLU A 30 -21.96 11.68 0.11
CA GLU A 30 -21.04 11.63 1.26
C GLU A 30 -19.62 11.46 0.68
N GLU A 31 -19.22 12.42 -0.15
CA GLU A 31 -17.83 12.62 -0.58
C GLU A 31 -17.41 13.99 -0.08
N GLU A 32 -16.93 14.07 1.16
CA GLU A 32 -16.04 15.12 1.62
C GLU A 32 -15.42 14.72 2.96
N GLU A 33 -14.23 14.09 2.93
CA GLU A 33 -13.16 14.30 3.92
C GLU A 33 -11.97 13.39 3.58
N ALA A 34 -11.14 13.80 2.61
CA ALA A 34 -9.82 13.18 2.43
C ALA A 34 -8.82 14.12 1.75
N THR A 35 -8.86 15.44 2.01
CA THR A 35 -7.90 16.37 1.39
C THR A 35 -7.59 17.63 2.21
N HIS A 36 -7.87 17.66 3.52
CA HIS A 36 -7.61 18.84 4.36
C HIS A 36 -6.82 18.58 5.66
N GLU A 37 -6.02 17.52 5.72
CA GLU A 37 -5.28 17.13 6.95
C GLU A 37 -3.79 17.55 6.98
N THR A 38 -3.22 18.02 5.86
CA THR A 38 -1.83 18.53 5.83
C THR A 38 -1.55 19.78 6.69
N PRO A 39 -2.46 20.77 6.86
CA PRO A 39 -2.11 21.99 7.57
C PRO A 39 -1.88 21.77 9.07
N LEU A 40 -2.50 20.74 9.65
CA LEU A 40 -2.40 20.44 11.08
C LEU A 40 -1.06 19.74 11.39
N LEU A 41 -0.63 18.83 10.52
CA LEU A 41 0.68 18.15 10.64
C LEU A 41 1.84 19.16 10.55
N GLU A 42 1.77 20.08 9.59
CA GLU A 42 2.83 21.06 9.37
C GLU A 42 2.91 22.07 10.52
N SER A 43 1.77 22.47 11.09
CA SER A 43 1.73 23.28 12.31
C SER A 43 2.30 22.58 13.53
N CYS A 44 1.99 21.30 13.75
CA CYS A 44 2.52 20.54 14.89
C CYS A 44 4.05 20.43 14.83
N ARG A 45 4.62 20.22 13.63
CA ARG A 45 6.07 20.15 13.45
C ARG A 45 6.76 21.50 13.63
N GLN A 46 6.11 22.59 13.23
CA GLN A 46 6.61 23.95 13.49
C GLN A 46 6.64 24.26 14.99
N ASP A 47 5.66 23.74 15.74
CA ASP A 47 5.60 23.85 17.20
C ASP A 47 6.59 22.89 17.91
N GLY A 48 7.32 22.07 17.16
CA GLY A 48 8.34 21.14 17.68
C GLY A 48 7.79 19.77 18.11
N PHE A 49 6.53 19.48 17.83
CA PHE A 49 5.90 18.19 18.11
C PHE A 49 5.88 17.34 16.83
N ASP A 50 6.64 16.24 16.80
CA ASP A 50 6.57 15.26 15.70
C ASP A 50 5.61 14.13 16.07
N PRO A 51 4.40 14.06 15.46
CA PRO A 51 3.38 13.07 15.84
C PRO A 51 3.79 11.62 15.59
N TRP A 52 4.82 11.38 14.76
CA TRP A 52 5.34 10.03 14.50
C TRP A 52 6.28 9.53 15.60
N GLN A 53 6.89 10.45 16.35
CA GLN A 53 7.86 10.11 17.39
C GLN A 53 7.33 10.38 18.80
N LEU A 54 6.31 11.24 18.94
CA LEU A 54 5.72 11.57 20.23
C LEU A 54 4.70 10.52 20.69
N SER A 55 4.93 9.95 21.86
CA SER A 55 3.86 9.30 22.62
C SER A 55 2.99 10.37 23.28
N CYS A 56 1.66 10.22 23.26
CA CYS A 56 0.80 11.22 23.94
C CYS A 56 1.09 11.31 25.44
N GLU A 57 1.67 10.28 26.04
CA GLU A 57 2.10 10.27 27.44
C GLU A 57 3.28 11.22 27.69
N THR A 58 4.11 11.48 26.67
CA THR A 58 5.20 12.46 26.80
C THR A 58 4.70 13.91 26.86
N CYS A 59 3.45 14.17 26.44
CA CYS A 59 2.84 15.49 26.58
C CYS A 59 2.61 15.87 28.06
N ASP A 60 2.40 14.89 28.95
CA ASP A 60 2.19 15.12 30.38
C ASP A 60 3.46 15.58 31.11
N LEU A 61 4.62 15.43 30.49
CA LEU A 61 5.91 15.90 31.01
C LEU A 61 6.14 17.39 30.70
N LEU A 62 5.31 18.00 29.86
CA LEU A 62 5.45 19.41 29.51
C LEU A 62 4.95 20.31 30.65
N PRO A 63 5.63 21.44 30.90
CA PRO A 63 5.24 22.36 31.96
C PRO A 63 3.89 23.03 31.64
N THR A 64 2.94 22.92 32.57
CA THR A 64 1.61 23.56 32.51
C THR A 64 1.63 25.08 32.68
N THR A 65 2.78 25.65 33.08
CA THR A 65 2.87 27.04 33.55
C THR A 65 3.94 27.83 32.79
N SER A 66 3.84 27.93 31.46
CA SER A 66 4.60 28.94 30.71
C SER A 66 3.82 30.26 30.74
N LYS A 67 4.20 31.17 31.65
CA LYS A 67 3.58 32.51 31.85
C LYS A 67 3.68 33.48 30.65
N SER A 68 4.09 33.02 29.47
CA SER A 68 4.55 33.90 28.38
C SER A 68 3.76 33.79 27.07
N THR A 69 2.88 32.80 26.90
CA THR A 69 2.18 32.60 25.64
C THR A 69 0.75 32.12 25.89
N SER A 70 -0.20 32.59 25.10
CA SER A 70 -1.65 32.40 25.27
C SER A 70 -2.15 30.96 25.05
N ILE A 71 -1.25 30.00 24.80
CA ILE A 71 -1.58 28.63 24.43
C ILE A 71 -0.78 27.68 25.33
N ASN A 72 -1.48 26.77 26.01
CA ASN A 72 -0.89 25.77 26.88
C ASN A 72 -0.15 24.71 26.02
N PRO A 73 1.19 24.58 26.15
CA PRO A 73 1.97 23.66 25.31
C PRO A 73 1.56 22.20 25.51
N GLN A 74 1.07 21.84 26.71
CA GLN A 74 0.56 20.50 26.97
C GLN A 74 -0.71 20.22 26.15
N GLU A 75 -1.65 21.15 26.12
CA GLU A 75 -2.89 21.00 25.34
C GLU A 75 -2.59 20.92 23.83
N ARG A 76 -1.67 21.75 23.33
CA ARG A 76 -1.21 21.73 21.94
C ARG A 76 -0.58 20.39 21.56
N CYS A 77 0.30 19.87 22.43
CA CYS A 77 0.92 18.56 22.27
C CYS A 77 -0.13 17.44 22.24
N LEU A 78 -1.09 17.47 23.18
CA LEU A 78 -2.17 16.49 23.26
C LEU A 78 -3.08 16.56 22.03
N GLU A 79 -3.40 17.74 21.51
CA GLU A 79 -4.19 17.93 20.30
C GLU A 79 -3.49 17.32 19.07
N CYS A 80 -2.20 17.63 18.88
CA CYS A 80 -1.36 17.06 17.83
C CYS A 80 -1.23 15.53 17.94
N CYS A 81 -1.08 15.00 19.15
CA CYS A 81 -0.94 13.57 19.36
C CYS A 81 -2.27 12.80 19.27
N GLN A 82 -3.36 13.36 19.82
CA GLN A 82 -4.66 12.71 19.80
C GLN A 82 -5.32 12.73 18.43
N SER A 83 -5.14 13.78 17.63
CA SER A 83 -5.61 13.78 16.23
C SER A 83 -5.00 12.63 15.45
N TYR A 84 -3.71 12.35 15.68
CA TYR A 84 -3.00 11.24 15.06
C TYR A 84 -3.37 9.87 15.66
N LYS A 85 -3.50 9.75 17.00
CA LYS A 85 -3.90 8.50 17.70
C LYS A 85 -5.38 8.13 17.55
N LYS A 86 -6.29 9.09 17.45
CA LYS A 86 -7.72 8.85 17.20
C LYS A 86 -7.99 8.35 15.79
N SER A 87 -7.00 8.45 14.92
CA SER A 87 -7.18 8.07 13.53
C SER A 87 -7.43 6.56 13.46
N SER A 88 -8.56 6.25 12.86
CA SER A 88 -8.79 5.01 12.12
C SER A 88 -7.69 4.68 11.08
N LEU A 89 -6.51 5.31 11.11
CA LEU A 89 -5.37 5.10 10.22
C LEU A 89 -4.27 4.25 10.89
N LEU A 90 -4.16 4.23 12.22
CA LEU A 90 -3.17 3.41 12.95
C LEU A 90 -3.56 1.92 13.07
N THR A 91 -4.82 1.59 12.83
CA THR A 91 -5.38 0.24 13.07
C THR A 91 -6.36 -0.21 11.99
N ARG A 92 -6.32 0.37 10.76
CA ARG A 92 -7.03 -0.27 9.65
C ARG A 92 -6.22 -1.49 9.23
N PRO A 93 -6.71 -2.71 9.48
CA PRO A 93 -6.03 -3.88 8.96
C PRO A 93 -6.17 -3.81 7.44
N TYR A 94 -5.05 -3.65 6.73
CA TYR A 94 -5.06 -3.55 5.27
C TYR A 94 -5.78 -4.75 4.67
N GLU A 95 -6.54 -4.53 3.60
CA GLU A 95 -7.24 -5.64 2.95
C GLU A 95 -6.26 -6.50 2.14
N SER A 96 -5.26 -5.88 1.50
CA SER A 96 -4.23 -6.62 0.79
C SER A 96 -2.86 -5.92 0.85
N ALA A 97 -1.81 -6.70 0.59
CA ALA A 97 -0.45 -6.22 0.48
C ALA A 97 0.28 -6.90 -0.68
N VAL A 98 1.17 -6.13 -1.32
CA VAL A 98 2.06 -6.62 -2.37
C VAL A 98 3.50 -6.41 -1.92
N LEU A 99 4.23 -7.51 -1.74
CA LEU A 99 5.66 -7.50 -1.46
C LEU A 99 6.42 -7.39 -2.79
N VAL A 100 7.12 -6.29 -3.00
CA VAL A 100 7.98 -6.07 -4.15
C VAL A 100 9.42 -6.36 -3.75
N HIS A 101 9.98 -7.42 -4.29
CA HIS A 101 11.36 -7.81 -4.00
C HIS A 101 12.18 -7.96 -5.28
N ARG A 102 13.50 -7.88 -5.14
CA ARG A 102 14.43 -8.13 -6.25
C ARG A 102 14.39 -9.60 -6.60
N GLN A 103 14.55 -9.91 -7.88
CA GLN A 103 14.95 -11.26 -8.25
C GLN A 103 16.32 -11.53 -7.64
N GLU A 104 16.35 -12.41 -6.65
CA GLU A 104 17.58 -12.72 -5.94
C GLU A 104 18.54 -13.44 -6.88
N GLY A 105 19.81 -12.99 -6.87
CA GLY A 105 20.92 -13.79 -7.38
C GLY A 105 21.21 -14.96 -6.44
N ALA A 106 22.26 -15.73 -6.70
CA ALA A 106 22.62 -16.92 -5.93
C ALA A 106 22.97 -16.68 -4.43
N ASP A 107 22.87 -15.44 -3.93
CA ASP A 107 23.18 -15.07 -2.56
C ASP A 107 21.99 -15.32 -1.64
N SER A 108 21.87 -16.58 -1.19
CA SER A 108 20.87 -17.07 -0.24
C SER A 108 20.94 -16.45 1.16
N GLN A 109 21.91 -15.57 1.43
CA GLN A 109 22.17 -15.04 2.77
C GLN A 109 21.40 -13.75 3.09
N SER A 110 20.73 -13.11 2.12
CA SER A 110 20.02 -11.87 2.42
C SER A 110 18.83 -12.10 3.37
N GLU A 111 18.54 -11.13 4.24
CA GLU A 111 17.40 -11.19 5.18
C GLU A 111 16.07 -11.43 4.43
N MET A 112 15.90 -10.78 3.27
CA MET A 112 14.75 -10.98 2.40
C MET A 112 14.70 -12.41 1.82
N ALA A 113 15.84 -12.97 1.42
CA ALA A 113 15.91 -14.33 0.90
C ALA A 113 15.48 -15.34 1.96
N GLN A 114 16.01 -15.18 3.17
CA GLN A 114 15.63 -16.03 4.30
C GLN A 114 14.15 -15.88 4.64
N PHE A 115 13.62 -14.65 4.68
CA PHE A 115 12.19 -14.40 4.86
C PHE A 115 11.33 -15.12 3.80
N LEU A 116 11.69 -14.98 2.53
CA LEU A 116 10.97 -15.57 1.41
C LEU A 116 10.99 -17.10 1.44
N ASN A 117 12.08 -17.70 1.94
CA ASN A 117 12.22 -19.15 2.01
C ASN A 117 11.58 -19.75 3.28
N GLU A 118 11.71 -19.09 4.42
CA GLU A 118 11.32 -19.64 5.73
C GLU A 118 9.88 -19.28 6.14
N HIS A 119 9.39 -18.11 5.73
CA HIS A 119 8.16 -17.54 6.31
C HIS A 119 7.07 -17.23 5.29
N TRP A 120 7.44 -17.00 4.02
CA TRP A 120 6.48 -16.56 3.01
C TRP A 120 5.32 -17.53 2.79
N GLU A 121 5.60 -18.83 2.64
CA GLU A 121 4.54 -19.82 2.36
C GLU A 121 3.55 -19.94 3.51
N GLY A 122 4.04 -19.97 4.75
CA GLY A 122 3.21 -19.97 5.95
C GLY A 122 2.32 -18.72 6.05
N LEU A 123 2.90 -17.53 5.77
CA LEU A 123 2.14 -16.28 5.76
C LEU A 123 1.07 -16.25 4.67
N VAL A 124 1.39 -16.72 3.46
CA VAL A 124 0.41 -16.79 2.37
C VAL A 124 -0.72 -17.78 2.68
N GLN A 125 -0.41 -18.88 3.38
CA GLN A 125 -1.41 -19.83 3.83
C GLN A 125 -2.32 -19.25 4.92
N GLU A 126 -1.77 -18.51 5.87
CA GLU A 126 -2.51 -17.89 6.97
C GLU A 126 -3.39 -16.71 6.47
N LYS A 127 -2.79 -15.80 5.71
CA LYS A 127 -3.43 -14.55 5.25
C LYS A 127 -4.24 -14.72 3.97
N GLY A 128 -3.92 -15.71 3.15
CA GLY A 128 -4.57 -16.04 1.89
C GLY A 128 -3.88 -15.44 0.66
N SER A 129 -3.74 -16.26 -0.39
CA SER A 129 -3.04 -15.91 -1.65
C SER A 129 -3.66 -14.77 -2.46
N LYS A 130 -4.92 -14.43 -2.20
CA LYS A 130 -5.57 -13.28 -2.83
C LYS A 130 -5.15 -11.94 -2.20
N ARG A 131 -4.77 -11.98 -0.92
CA ARG A 131 -4.56 -10.78 -0.10
C ARG A 131 -3.08 -10.47 0.05
N LEU A 132 -2.24 -11.49 0.10
CA LEU A 132 -0.80 -11.34 0.12
C LEU A 132 -0.23 -11.89 -1.18
N SER A 133 0.36 -11.01 -1.98
CA SER A 133 1.02 -11.38 -3.24
C SER A 133 2.44 -10.83 -3.30
N LYS A 134 3.27 -11.43 -4.15
CA LYS A 134 4.64 -10.97 -4.40
C LYS A 134 4.84 -10.57 -5.85
N LEU A 135 5.60 -9.51 -6.04
CA LEU A 135 6.04 -9.03 -7.33
C LEU A 135 7.57 -9.12 -7.40
N VAL A 136 8.06 -10.03 -8.23
CA VAL A 136 9.50 -10.19 -8.48
C VAL A 136 9.92 -9.13 -9.49
N ARG A 137 10.91 -8.33 -9.14
CA ARG A 137 11.52 -7.39 -10.08
C ARG A 137 12.78 -8.00 -10.66
N SER A 138 12.71 -8.41 -11.92
CA SER A 138 13.89 -8.67 -12.73
C SER A 138 14.53 -7.32 -13.03
N ASP A 139 15.82 -7.16 -12.73
CA ASP A 139 16.59 -5.96 -13.07
C ASP A 139 16.90 -5.88 -14.59
N ASP A 140 15.93 -6.27 -15.42
CA ASP A 140 15.95 -6.24 -16.88
C ASP A 140 15.81 -4.81 -17.42
N SER A 141 16.48 -3.86 -16.78
CA SER A 141 16.91 -2.63 -17.45
C SER A 141 18.03 -2.98 -18.42
N SER A 142 17.62 -3.53 -19.56
CA SER A 142 18.30 -3.71 -20.84
C SER A 142 18.75 -2.36 -21.44
N ALA A 143 19.46 -1.54 -20.65
CA ALA A 143 20.22 -0.41 -21.14
C ALA A 143 21.69 -0.83 -21.12
N SER A 144 22.09 -1.41 -22.25
CA SER A 144 23.45 -1.64 -22.73
C SER A 144 24.25 -0.33 -22.69
N SER A 145 24.70 0.07 -21.52
CA SER A 145 25.61 1.21 -21.36
C SER A 145 26.68 0.82 -20.36
N SER A 146 27.79 0.32 -20.93
CA SER A 146 29.01 -0.20 -20.29
C SER A 146 29.67 0.77 -19.28
N TYR A 147 29.24 2.03 -19.24
CA TYR A 147 29.82 3.08 -18.41
C TYR A 147 29.03 3.42 -17.12
N GLY A 148 27.99 2.66 -16.77
CA GLY A 148 27.07 3.00 -15.66
C GLY A 148 27.16 2.15 -14.38
N PHE A 149 28.05 1.16 -14.30
CA PHE A 149 27.98 0.12 -13.25
C PHE A 149 28.27 0.62 -11.82
N MET A 150 29.05 1.70 -11.63
CA MET A 150 29.39 2.17 -10.28
C MET A 150 28.29 2.99 -9.56
N TRP A 151 27.22 3.38 -10.26
CA TRP A 151 26.17 4.24 -9.69
C TRP A 151 24.76 3.66 -9.75
N ARG A 152 24.60 2.42 -10.21
CA ARG A 152 23.29 1.75 -10.21
C ARG A 152 22.97 1.29 -8.79
N ARG A 153 22.23 2.14 -8.07
CA ARG A 153 21.59 1.70 -6.82
C ARG A 153 20.65 0.54 -7.14
N PRO A 154 20.73 -0.55 -6.38
CA PRO A 154 19.88 -1.70 -6.64
C PRO A 154 18.42 -1.35 -6.31
N ALA A 155 17.47 -2.02 -6.97
CA ALA A 155 16.05 -1.62 -6.92
C ALA A 155 15.44 -1.73 -5.51
N PRO A 156 14.83 -0.71 -4.91
CA PRO A 156 14.39 -0.81 -3.50
C PRO A 156 13.41 -1.97 -3.29
N GLN A 157 13.50 -2.64 -2.14
CA GLN A 157 12.53 -3.64 -1.69
C GLN A 157 11.40 -2.92 -0.97
N LEU A 158 10.15 -3.19 -1.32
CA LEU A 158 9.01 -2.41 -0.86
C LEU A 158 7.85 -3.30 -0.43
N ILE A 159 7.07 -2.83 0.55
CA ILE A 159 5.70 -3.31 0.76
C ILE A 159 4.74 -2.22 0.31
N LEU A 160 3.77 -2.61 -0.50
CA LEU A 160 2.66 -1.77 -0.92
C LEU A 160 1.41 -2.25 -0.22
N TRP A 161 0.75 -1.34 0.49
CA TRP A 161 -0.45 -1.62 1.27
C TRP A 161 -1.69 -1.07 0.57
N PHE A 162 -2.80 -1.80 0.67
CA PHE A 162 -4.04 -1.47 -0.02
C PHE A 162 -5.26 -1.66 0.89
N ASP A 163 -6.21 -0.74 0.76
CA ASP A 163 -7.51 -0.80 1.44
C ASP A 163 -8.47 -1.78 0.77
N GLU A 164 -8.20 -2.22 -0.46
CA GLU A 164 -8.99 -3.19 -1.22
C GLU A 164 -8.11 -4.34 -1.72
N ILE A 165 -8.73 -5.46 -2.09
CA ILE A 165 -8.04 -6.59 -2.73
C ILE A 165 -7.69 -6.25 -4.18
N VAL A 166 -6.40 -6.06 -4.45
CA VAL A 166 -5.90 -5.68 -5.79
C VAL A 166 -5.67 -6.93 -6.66
N PRO A 167 -6.01 -6.89 -7.96
CA PRO A 167 -5.74 -8.01 -8.86
C PRO A 167 -4.24 -8.28 -8.99
N PRO A 168 -3.85 -9.57 -9.10
CA PRO A 168 -2.48 -9.91 -9.45
C PRO A 168 -2.21 -9.46 -10.91
N ASN A 169 -0.94 -9.11 -11.22
CA ASN A 169 -0.41 -8.76 -12.55
C ASN A 169 -0.47 -7.27 -12.96
N LEU A 170 -0.66 -6.33 -12.04
CA LEU A 170 -0.46 -4.91 -12.36
C LEU A 170 1.03 -4.58 -12.48
N LYS A 171 1.35 -3.49 -13.20
CA LYS A 171 2.72 -2.98 -13.24
C LYS A 171 3.05 -2.27 -11.92
N LEU A 172 4.32 -2.26 -11.51
CA LEU A 172 4.76 -1.57 -10.29
C LEU A 172 4.29 -0.10 -10.20
N LYS A 173 4.27 0.61 -11.34
CA LYS A 173 3.77 2.01 -11.38
C LYS A 173 2.28 2.09 -11.05
N GLU A 174 1.49 1.14 -11.52
CA GLU A 174 0.06 1.08 -11.26
C GLU A 174 -0.18 0.71 -9.79
N TYR A 175 0.54 -0.28 -9.25
CA TYR A 175 0.46 -0.61 -7.83
C TYR A 175 0.80 0.59 -6.93
N LYS A 176 1.84 1.36 -7.26
CA LYS A 176 2.21 2.55 -6.48
C LYS A 176 1.17 3.68 -6.53
N ASN A 177 0.43 3.78 -7.63
CA ASN A 177 -0.59 4.80 -7.77
C ASN A 177 -1.86 4.44 -6.99
N VAL A 178 -2.14 3.14 -6.84
CA VAL A 178 -3.32 2.63 -6.12
C VAL A 178 -3.01 2.32 -4.65
N SER A 179 -1.74 2.16 -4.29
CA SER A 179 -1.33 1.86 -2.91
C SER A 179 -1.64 3.03 -1.99
N LYS A 180 -2.20 2.70 -0.82
CA LYS A 180 -2.45 3.66 0.24
C LYS A 180 -1.15 4.06 0.94
N GLU A 181 -0.28 3.08 1.16
CA GLU A 181 1.01 3.27 1.81
C GLU A 181 2.11 2.45 1.11
N VAL A 182 3.31 3.03 1.09
CA VAL A 182 4.51 2.41 0.52
C VAL A 182 5.62 2.45 1.57
N ILE A 183 6.03 1.27 2.03
CA ILE A 183 7.11 1.13 3.01
C ILE A 183 8.36 0.60 2.32
N ASN A 184 9.51 1.25 2.56
CA ASN A 184 10.81 0.74 2.12
C ASN A 184 11.35 -0.27 3.15
N LEU A 185 11.74 -1.45 2.67
CA LEU A 185 12.27 -2.54 3.48
C LEU A 185 13.79 -2.60 3.55
N ASP A 186 14.50 -1.68 2.90
CA ASP A 186 15.96 -1.63 2.97
C ASP A 186 16.40 -1.46 4.46
N GLY A 187 17.08 -2.47 5.00
CA GLY A 187 17.58 -2.49 6.39
C GLY A 187 16.67 -3.17 7.41
N TYR A 188 15.47 -3.62 7.00
CA TYR A 188 14.59 -4.43 7.86
C TYR A 188 15.09 -5.87 7.95
N LYS A 189 14.93 -6.50 9.12
CA LYS A 189 15.24 -7.92 9.30
C LYS A 189 14.05 -8.79 8.89
N LYS A 190 14.30 -10.07 8.65
CA LYS A 190 13.25 -11.03 8.29
C LYS A 190 12.10 -11.08 9.31
N ASP A 191 12.43 -11.01 10.60
CA ASP A 191 11.44 -11.07 11.69
C ASP A 191 10.57 -9.81 11.72
N ASP A 192 11.15 -8.63 11.47
CA ASP A 192 10.41 -7.36 11.43
C ASP A 192 9.40 -7.36 10.27
N ILE A 193 9.82 -7.84 9.09
CA ILE A 193 8.96 -7.95 7.90
C ILE A 193 7.81 -8.92 8.17
N LYS A 194 8.10 -10.05 8.80
CA LYS A 194 7.10 -11.05 9.20
C LYS A 194 6.11 -10.46 10.20
N ASP A 195 6.58 -9.81 11.24
CA ASP A 195 5.72 -9.23 12.28
C ASP A 195 4.80 -8.15 11.70
N MET A 196 5.35 -7.29 10.84
CA MET A 196 4.59 -6.25 10.14
C MET A 196 3.47 -6.84 9.26
N LEU A 197 3.78 -7.84 8.43
CA LEU A 197 2.78 -8.52 7.60
C LEU A 197 1.75 -9.30 8.43
N SER A 198 2.17 -9.85 9.57
CA SER A 198 1.30 -10.62 10.46
C SER A 198 0.32 -9.74 11.23
N THR A 199 0.79 -8.58 11.68
CA THR A 199 0.04 -7.62 12.50
C THR A 199 -0.91 -6.77 11.64
N LEU A 200 -0.44 -6.30 10.47
CA LEU A 200 -1.21 -5.37 9.64
C LEU A 200 -2.19 -6.06 8.69
N LEU A 201 -1.97 -7.33 8.33
CA LEU A 201 -2.94 -8.11 7.56
C LEU A 201 -3.80 -8.97 8.49
N PRO A 202 -5.13 -8.82 8.43
CA PRO A 202 -6.02 -9.70 9.19
C PRO A 202 -5.98 -11.10 8.58
N GLU A 203 -6.32 -12.11 9.38
CA GLU A 203 -6.34 -13.51 8.94
C GLU A 203 -7.36 -13.75 7.81
N SER A 204 -7.10 -14.75 6.96
CA SER A 204 -8.12 -15.16 6.00
C SER A 204 -9.34 -15.70 6.75
N LYS A 205 -10.54 -15.20 6.45
CA LYS A 205 -11.79 -15.81 6.91
C LYS A 205 -11.97 -17.15 6.18
N THR A 206 -11.18 -18.15 6.54
CA THR A 206 -11.44 -19.53 6.16
C THR A 206 -12.70 -19.92 6.92
N LYS A 207 -13.83 -19.98 6.20
CA LYS A 207 -15.06 -20.57 6.72
C LYS A 207 -14.71 -21.98 7.20
N LYS A 208 -14.68 -22.17 8.52
CA LYS A 208 -14.71 -23.49 9.17
C LYS A 208 -15.96 -24.25 8.73
#